data_AF-A0A7C2BRI4-F1
#
_entry.id   AF-A0A7C2BRI4-F1
#
_cell.length_a   1.000
_cell.length_b   1.000
_cell.length_c   1.000
_cell.angle_alpha   90.00
_cell.angle_beta   90.00
_cell.angle_gamma   90.00
#
_symmetry.space_group_name_H-M   'P 1'
#
loop_
_entity.id
_entity.type
_entity.pdbx_description
1 polymer ?
#
loop_
_entity_poly.entity_id
_entity_poly.type
_entity_poly.pdbx_seq_one_letter_code
_entity_poly.pdbx_strand_id
1 'polypeptide(L)' 'MGLSGLEIYKKLPQTNCGECDVPTCLAF' A
#
# COMPACT_ATOMS: atom_id res chain seq x y z
N MET A 1 -14.47 -13.67 -0.59
CA MET A 1 -12.99 -13.68 -0.66
C MET A 1 -12.52 -12.26 -0.39
N GLY A 2 -11.53 -12.06 0.48
CA GLY A 2 -10.97 -10.72 0.74
C GLY A 2 -10.11 -10.24 -0.43
N LEU A 3 -9.79 -8.95 -0.46
CA LEU A 3 -8.83 -8.41 -1.42
C LEU A 3 -7.44 -9.02 -1.18
N SER A 4 -6.73 -9.35 -2.26
CA SER A 4 -5.32 -9.72 -2.19
C SER A 4 -4.45 -8.49 -1.88
N GLY A 5 -3.24 -8.70 -1.34
CA GLY A 5 -2.29 -7.61 -1.10
C GLY A 5 -1.98 -6.80 -2.37
N LEU A 6 -1.93 -7.46 -3.54
CA LEU A 6 -1.76 -6.81 -4.83
C LEU A 6 -2.95 -5.94 -5.24
N GLU A 7 -4.17 -6.34 -4.89
CA GLU A 7 -5.37 -5.53 -5.16
C GLU A 7 -5.47 -4.33 -4.21
N ILE A 8 -5.01 -4.47 -2.97
CA ILE A 8 -4.88 -3.36 -2.03
C ILE A 8 -3.83 -2.38 -2.56
N TYR A 9 -2.66 -2.87 -2.93
CA TYR A 9 -1.57 -2.04 -3.45
C TYR A 9 -2.00 -1.18 -4.65
N LYS A 10 -2.80 -1.73 -5.58
CA LYS A 10 -3.36 -0.98 -6.72
C LYS A 10 -4.33 0.15 -6.35
N LYS A 11 -4.89 0.13 -5.14
CA LYS A 11 -5.81 1.15 -4.63
C LYS A 11 -5.10 2.21 -3.78
N LEU A 12 -3.86 1.97 -3.38
CA LEU A 12 -3.07 2.93 -2.62
C LEU A 12 -2.61 4.08 -3.53
N PRO A 13 -2.28 5.27 -2.98
CA PRO A 13 -1.81 6.42 -3.77
C PRO A 13 -0.46 6.21 -4.47
N GLN A 14 0.30 5.17 -4.09
CA GLN A 14 1.63 4.83 -4.63
C GLN A 14 2.67 5.98 -4.52
N THR A 15 2.48 6.89 -3.57
CA THR A 15 3.36 8.05 -3.34
C THR A 15 4.61 7.71 -2.52
N ASN A 16 4.59 6.59 -1.79
CA ASN A 16 5.64 6.20 -0.84
C ASN A 16 6.00 7.33 0.15
N CYS A 17 5.00 8.07 0.62
CA CYS A 17 5.21 9.27 1.45
C CYS A 17 5.76 8.99 2.86
N GLY A 18 5.63 7.75 3.36
CA GLY A 18 6.09 7.38 4.70
C GLY A 18 5.24 7.92 5.86
N GLU A 19 4.11 8.57 5.59
CA GLU A 19 3.21 9.14 6.61
C GLU A 19 2.47 8.08 7.43
N CYS A 20 2.47 6.82 6.95
CA CYS A 20 1.89 5.66 7.59
C CYS A 20 2.92 4.80 8.36
N ASP A 21 4.08 5.37 8.72
CA ASP A 21 5.17 4.72 9.47
C ASP A 21 5.74 3.45 8.82
N VAL A 22 5.56 3.29 7.50
CA VAL A 22 6.15 2.21 6.70
C VAL A 22 6.92 2.79 5.50
N PRO A 23 7.98 2.12 5.03
CA PRO A 23 8.91 2.70 4.06
C PRO A 23 8.33 2.87 2.65
N THR A 24 7.31 2.08 2.27
CA THR A 24 6.71 2.14 0.93
C THR A 24 5.24 1.71 0.97
N CYS A 25 4.47 2.08 -0.05
CA CYS A 25 3.09 1.63 -0.22
C CYS A 25 2.96 0.11 -0.46
N LEU A 26 4.02 -0.58 -0.87
CA LEU A 26 4.00 -2.05 -1.03
C LEU A 26 4.21 -2.76 0.32
N ALA A 27 4.91 -2.10 1.24
CA ALA A 27 5.12 -2.59 2.60
C ALA A 27 3.97 -2.21 3.56
N PHE A 28 3.13 -1.26 3.15
CA PHE A 28 1.84 -0.95 3.77
C PHE A 28 0.83 -2.06 3.45
#